data_AF-A0A958BYB3-F1
#
_entry.id   AF-A0A958BYB3-F1
#
_cell.length_a   1.000
_cell.length_b   1.000
_cell.length_c   1.000
_cell.angle_alpha   90.00
_cell.angle_beta   90.00
_cell.angle_gamma   90.00
#
_symmetry.space_group_name_H-M   'P 1'
#
loop_
_entity.id
_entity.type
_entity.pdbx_description
1 polymer ?
#
loop_
_entity_poly.entity_id
_entity_poly.type
_entity_poly.pdbx_seq_one_letter_code
_entity_poly.pdbx_strand_id
1 'polypeptide(L)'
;VTDDKTKPKQERKRLQIENAPRTSRGAKLIKLGDKISNIHDITISPPATWSLERKLKYLDWSEQVIAGVRGTNAALEACYDQLLQDSRAKLLAEDNGEGHE
;
A
#
# COMPACT_ATOMS: atom_id res chain seq x y z
N VAL A 1 0.62 0.99 -16.36
CA VAL A 1 0.87 1.15 -14.90
C VAL A 1 1.67 2.41 -14.55
N THR A 2 1.91 3.32 -15.50
CA THR A 2 2.77 4.50 -15.29
C THR A 2 1.98 5.69 -14.76
N ASP A 3 2.46 6.32 -13.69
CA ASP A 3 1.90 7.59 -13.20
C ASP A 3 2.41 8.78 -14.03
N ASP A 4 1.51 9.71 -14.34
CA ASP A 4 1.88 11.01 -14.90
C ASP A 4 2.56 11.88 -13.82
N LYS A 5 3.89 12.01 -13.90
CA LYS A 5 4.71 12.74 -12.92
C LYS A 5 4.54 14.26 -12.98
N THR A 6 3.80 14.80 -13.96
CA THR A 6 3.47 16.24 -14.02
C THR A 6 2.44 16.63 -12.95
N LYS A 7 1.73 15.65 -12.38
CA LYS A 7 0.68 15.88 -11.38
C LYS A 7 1.22 15.86 -9.94
N PRO A 8 0.63 16.66 -9.03
CA PRO A 8 0.94 16.61 -7.61
C PRO A 8 0.81 15.19 -7.04
N LYS A 9 1.64 14.85 -6.04
CA LYS A 9 1.68 13.50 -5.45
C LYS A 9 0.30 13.02 -4.95
N GLN A 10 -0.50 13.92 -4.38
CA GLN A 10 -1.87 13.61 -3.93
C GLN A 10 -2.78 13.25 -5.11
N GLU A 11 -2.70 14.00 -6.20
CA GLU A 11 -3.50 13.74 -7.40
C GLU A 11 -3.11 12.42 -8.07
N ARG A 12 -1.80 12.11 -8.13
CA ARG A 12 -1.33 10.78 -8.60
C ARG A 12 -1.88 9.65 -7.74
N LYS A 13 -1.89 9.81 -6.42
CA LYS A 13 -2.47 8.84 -5.48
C LYS A 13 -3.97 8.64 -5.71
N ARG A 14 -4.73 9.73 -5.92
CA ARG A 14 -6.16 9.68 -6.21
C ARG A 14 -6.44 8.95 -7.52
N LEU A 15 -5.70 9.29 -8.58
CA LEU A 15 -5.84 8.64 -9.89
C LEU A 15 -5.54 7.15 -9.85
N GLN A 16 -4.66 6.67 -8.96
CA GLN A 16 -4.44 5.23 -8.82
C GLN A 16 -5.67 4.48 -8.28
N ILE A 17 -6.43 5.10 -7.37
CA ILE A 17 -7.68 4.54 -6.83
C ILE A 17 -8.76 4.54 -7.91
N GLU A 18 -8.95 5.68 -8.59
CA GLU A 18 -9.99 5.82 -9.63
C GLU A 18 -9.74 4.91 -10.85
N ASN A 19 -8.48 4.75 -11.25
CA ASN A 19 -8.14 3.95 -12.43
C ASN A 19 -8.00 2.46 -12.15
N ALA A 20 -7.72 2.04 -10.91
CA ALA A 20 -7.58 0.65 -10.51
C ALA A 20 -8.65 -0.29 -11.11
N PRO A 21 -9.96 -0.04 -10.96
CA PRO A 21 -11.01 -0.93 -11.47
C PRO A 21 -11.07 -0.99 -12.99
N ARG A 22 -10.65 0.09 -13.67
CA ARG A 22 -10.70 0.25 -15.14
C ARG A 22 -9.51 -0.38 -15.86
N THR A 23 -8.50 -0.86 -15.13
CA THR A 23 -7.31 -1.47 -15.74
C THR A 23 -7.57 -2.90 -16.19
N SER A 24 -6.79 -3.38 -17.17
CA SER A 24 -6.87 -4.76 -17.65
C SER A 24 -6.51 -5.76 -16.55
N ARG A 25 -6.97 -7.01 -16.66
CA ARG A 25 -6.66 -8.07 -15.70
C ARG A 25 -5.15 -8.21 -15.43
N GLY A 26 -4.32 -8.19 -16.47
CA GLY A 26 -2.85 -8.23 -16.33
C GLY A 26 -2.29 -7.01 -15.58
N ALA A 27 -2.82 -5.82 -15.84
CA ALA A 27 -2.41 -4.61 -15.12
C ALA A 27 -2.87 -4.63 -13.65
N LYS A 28 -4.02 -5.25 -13.33
CA LYS A 28 -4.46 -5.49 -11.95
C LYS A 28 -3.52 -6.41 -11.19
N LEU A 29 -3.05 -7.50 -11.81
CA LEU A 29 -2.05 -8.40 -11.22
C LEU A 29 -0.72 -7.68 -10.93
N ILE A 30 -0.25 -6.87 -11.88
CA ILE A 30 0.98 -6.07 -11.69
C ILE A 30 0.79 -5.08 -10.53
N LYS A 31 -0.37 -4.41 -10.45
CA LYS A 31 -0.70 -3.49 -9.35
C LYS A 31 -0.74 -4.22 -7.99
N LEU A 32 -1.32 -5.43 -7.93
CA LEU A 32 -1.33 -6.26 -6.72
C LEU A 32 0.10 -6.57 -6.27
N GLY A 33 0.93 -7.12 -7.15
CA GLY A 33 2.32 -7.46 -6.84
C GLY A 33 3.15 -6.24 -6.41
N ASP A 34 3.00 -5.12 -7.11
CA ASP A 34 3.62 -3.84 -6.73
C ASP A 34 3.22 -3.40 -5.32
N LYS A 35 1.92 -3.48 -4.96
CA LYS A 35 1.46 -3.03 -3.64
C LYS A 35 1.93 -3.96 -2.51
N ILE A 36 1.98 -5.28 -2.74
CA ILE A 36 2.54 -6.24 -1.79
C ILE A 36 4.00 -5.89 -1.50
N SER A 37 4.82 -5.72 -2.54
CA SER A 37 6.25 -5.35 -2.37
C SER A 37 6.41 -4.03 -1.63
N ASN A 38 5.63 -3.01 -1.99
CA ASN A 38 5.73 -1.69 -1.35
C ASN A 38 5.34 -1.71 0.13
N ILE A 39 4.30 -2.46 0.54
CA ILE A 39 3.93 -2.58 1.96
C ILE A 39 5.02 -3.30 2.73
N HIS A 40 5.55 -4.38 2.17
CA HIS A 40 6.64 -5.14 2.79
C HIS A 40 7.84 -4.22 3.06
N ASP A 41 8.24 -3.40 2.09
CA ASP A 41 9.35 -2.46 2.24
C ASP A 41 9.08 -1.41 3.32
N ILE A 42 7.86 -0.86 3.39
CA ILE A 42 7.45 0.10 4.44
C ILE A 42 7.48 -0.54 5.84
N THR A 43 7.33 -1.85 5.93
CA THR A 43 7.22 -2.59 7.20
C THR A 43 8.57 -3.07 7.72
N ILE A 44 9.49 -3.41 6.82
CA ILE A 44 10.80 -3.96 7.19
C ILE A 44 11.90 -2.90 7.11
N SER A 45 11.85 -2.02 6.11
CA SER A 45 12.86 -1.00 5.88
C SER A 45 12.20 0.32 5.48
N PRO A 46 11.35 0.91 6.35
CA PRO A 46 10.71 2.19 6.05
C PRO A 46 11.77 3.27 5.79
N PRO A 47 11.48 4.24 4.90
CA PRO A 47 12.34 5.40 4.77
C PRO A 47 12.45 6.14 6.12
N ALA A 48 13.68 6.42 6.57
CA ALA A 48 13.93 7.06 7.87
C ALA A 48 13.20 8.42 8.06
N THR A 49 12.79 9.06 6.97
CA THR A 49 12.06 10.33 6.96
C THR A 49 10.54 10.17 7.13
N TRP A 50 10.02 8.96 7.28
CA TRP A 50 8.58 8.72 7.42
C TRP A 50 8.18 8.52 8.87
N SER A 51 7.37 9.45 9.39
CA SER A 51 6.65 9.25 10.65
C SER A 51 5.71 8.06 10.57
N LEU A 52 5.36 7.50 11.74
CA LEU A 52 4.36 6.44 11.85
C LEU A 52 3.05 6.81 11.13
N GLU A 53 2.53 8.01 11.40
CA GLU A 53 1.30 8.52 10.77
C GLU A 53 1.39 8.45 9.24
N ARG A 54 2.56 8.79 8.67
CA ARG A 54 2.78 8.73 7.23
C ARG A 54 2.83 7.29 6.70
N LYS A 55 3.39 6.34 7.47
CA LYS A 55 3.37 4.91 7.14
C LYS A 55 1.94 4.38 7.14
N LEU A 56 1.16 4.65 8.20
CA LEU A 56 -0.25 4.26 8.31
C LEU A 56 -1.11 4.85 7.18
N LYS A 57 -0.95 6.15 6.88
CA LYS A 57 -1.61 6.79 5.73
C LYS A 57 -1.25 6.15 4.39
N TYR A 58 -0.06 5.56 4.27
CA TYR A 58 0.29 4.80 3.07
C TYR A 58 -0.46 3.47 3.02
N LEU A 59 -0.53 2.75 4.15
CA LEU A 59 -1.28 1.50 4.25
C LEU A 59 -2.77 1.71 3.90
N ASP A 60 -3.42 2.73 4.47
CA ASP A 60 -4.81 3.08 4.16
C ASP A 60 -5.02 3.46 2.69
N TRP A 61 -4.07 4.17 2.09
CA TRP A 61 -4.13 4.49 0.66
C TRP A 61 -3.97 3.24 -0.21
N SER A 62 -3.06 2.34 0.16
CA SER A 62 -2.83 1.13 -0.60
C SER A 62 -4.06 0.22 -0.60
N GLU A 63 -4.78 0.16 0.51
CA GLU A 63 -6.01 -0.61 0.65
C GLU A 63 -7.11 -0.09 -0.28
N GLN A 64 -7.27 1.23 -0.40
CA GLN A 64 -8.20 1.84 -1.35
C GLN A 64 -7.88 1.50 -2.80
N VAL A 65 -6.59 1.40 -3.15
CA VAL A 65 -6.18 0.96 -4.49
C VAL A 65 -6.50 -0.52 -4.69
N ILE A 66 -6.25 -1.37 -3.68
CA ILE A 66 -6.51 -2.81 -3.77
C ILE A 66 -8.00 -3.12 -3.86
N ALA A 67 -8.85 -2.39 -3.13
CA ALA A 67 -10.30 -2.50 -3.25
C ALA A 67 -10.79 -2.39 -4.72
N GLY A 68 -10.17 -1.52 -5.51
CA GLY A 68 -10.49 -1.37 -6.93
C GLY A 68 -10.00 -2.50 -7.84
N VAL A 69 -9.06 -3.34 -7.41
CA VAL A 69 -8.52 -4.45 -8.21
C VAL A 69 -8.92 -5.85 -7.71
N ARG A 70 -9.70 -5.95 -6.62
CA ARG A 70 -10.20 -7.24 -6.11
C ARG A 70 -11.02 -8.02 -7.13
N GLY A 71 -11.10 -9.33 -6.91
CA GLY A 71 -11.72 -10.27 -7.86
C GLY A 71 -10.83 -10.60 -9.06
N THR A 72 -9.53 -10.35 -8.96
CA THR A 72 -8.54 -10.63 -10.02
C THR A 72 -7.76 -11.91 -9.73
N ASN A 73 -7.29 -12.07 -8.49
CA ASN A 73 -6.51 -13.21 -8.02
C ASN A 73 -6.61 -13.33 -6.50
N ALA A 74 -7.43 -14.28 -6.05
CA ALA A 74 -7.70 -14.50 -4.63
C ALA A 74 -6.45 -14.79 -3.79
N ALA A 75 -5.46 -15.49 -4.33
CA ALA A 75 -4.23 -15.83 -3.60
C ALA A 75 -3.36 -14.58 -3.34
N LEU A 76 -3.20 -13.72 -4.35
CA LEU A 76 -2.48 -12.45 -4.18
C LEU A 76 -3.25 -11.47 -3.29
N GLU A 77 -4.57 -11.45 -3.39
CA GLU A 77 -5.43 -10.63 -2.53
C GLU A 77 -5.30 -11.07 -1.06
N ALA A 78 -5.36 -12.37 -0.77
CA ALA A 78 -5.17 -12.89 0.58
C ALA A 78 -3.76 -12.62 1.12
N CYS A 79 -2.72 -12.77 0.29
CA CYS A 79 -1.34 -12.43 0.66
C CYS A 79 -1.20 -10.94 1.01
N TYR A 80 -1.82 -10.06 0.23
CA TYR A 80 -1.87 -8.63 0.52
C TYR A 80 -2.59 -8.33 1.83
N ASP A 81 -3.75 -8.97 2.07
CA ASP A 81 -4.56 -8.74 3.26
C ASP A 81 -3.82 -9.15 4.54
N GLN A 82 -3.17 -10.31 4.53
CA GLN A 82 -2.35 -10.76 5.65
C GLN A 82 -1.18 -9.80 5.92
N LEU A 83 -0.45 -9.44 4.86
CA LEU A 83 0.67 -8.52 4.97
C LEU A 83 0.22 -7.16 5.53
N LEU A 84 -0.89 -6.61 5.04
CA LEU A 84 -1.43 -5.33 5.52
C LEU A 84 -1.75 -5.38 7.03
N GLN A 85 -2.33 -6.47 7.51
CA GLN A 85 -2.64 -6.66 8.93
C GLN A 85 -1.37 -6.74 9.77
N ASP A 86 -0.41 -7.56 9.36
CA ASP A 86 0.88 -7.73 10.06
C ASP A 86 1.65 -6.40 10.10
N SER A 87 1.66 -5.66 9.00
CA SER A 87 2.26 -4.33 8.90
C SER A 87 1.63 -3.33 9.87
N ARG A 88 0.29 -3.26 9.93
CA ARG A 88 -0.40 -2.37 10.87
C ARG A 88 -0.06 -2.71 12.31
N ALA A 89 -0.12 -4.00 12.66
CA ALA A 89 0.18 -4.48 14.01
C ALA A 89 1.63 -4.14 14.41
N LYS A 90 2.60 -4.41 13.53
CA LYS A 90 4.02 -4.12 13.78
C LYS A 90 4.27 -2.63 13.97
N LEU A 91 3.76 -1.79 13.07
CA LEU A 91 3.97 -0.34 13.14
C LEU A 91 3.37 0.28 14.41
N LEU A 92 2.21 -0.21 14.85
CA LEU A 92 1.60 0.23 16.12
C LEU A 92 2.35 -0.31 17.34
N ALA A 93 2.91 -1.52 17.26
CA ALA A 93 3.73 -2.08 18.34
C ALA A 93 5.06 -1.32 18.51
N GLU A 94 5.71 -0.91 17.41
CA GLU A 94 6.92 -0.08 17.42
C GLU A 94 6.68 1.26 18.13
N ASP A 95 5.55 1.92 17.85
CA ASP A 95 5.16 3.19 18.50
C ASP A 95 4.98 3.06 20.02
N ASN A 96 4.39 1.95 20.46
CA ASN A 96 4.18 1.67 21.88
C ASN A 96 5.48 1.19 22.59
N GLY A 97 6.50 0.80 21.82
CA GLY A 97 7.80 0.32 22.31
C GLY A 97 8.87 1.41 22.40
N GLU A 98 8.77 2.49 21.62
CA GLU A 98 9.69 3.64 21.65
C GLU A 98 9.35 4.66 22.76
N GLY A 99 8.91 4.15 23.91
CA GLY A 99 8.49 4.91 25.08
C GLY A 99 9.36 4.71 26.32
N HIS A 100 10.65 4.39 26.19
CA HIS A 100 11.67 4.67 27.23
C HIS A 100 13.05 4.17 26.78
N GLU A 101 13.99 5.08 26.59
CA GLU A 101 15.37 4.99 27.12
C GLU A 101 15.87 6.41 27.41
#